data_AF-A0A6N4XT21-F1
#
_entry.id   AF-A0A6N4XT21-F1
#
_cell.length_a   1.000
_cell.length_b   1.000
_cell.length_c   1.000
_cell.angle_alpha   90.00
_cell.angle_beta   90.00
_cell.angle_gamma   90.00
#
_symmetry.space_group_name_H-M   'P 1'
#
loop_
_entity.id
_entity.type
_entity.pdbx_description
1 polymer ?
#
loop_
_entity_poly.entity_id
_entity_poly.type
_entity_poly.pdbx_seq_one_letter_code
_entity_poly.pdbx_strand_id
1 'polypeptide(L)'
;MIKSGVNYRLIFEDILEKKYPEKKEKCQRILAKDSLSVLDIIELNKKIFGPMDKETDRFDQSHRSYNQSSILQILDFQKLHNLSNSQVARHFKLSRHTVAKWKKRYQV
;
A
#
# COMPACT_ATOMS: atom_id res chain seq x y z
N MET A 1 -12.46 18.05 17.51
CA MET A 1 -11.07 18.01 17.00
C MET A 1 -11.11 17.54 15.56
N ILE A 2 -10.81 18.41 14.59
CA ILE A 2 -10.77 18.04 13.17
C ILE A 2 -9.50 17.20 12.98
N LYS A 3 -9.64 15.91 12.63
CA LYS A 3 -8.48 15.09 12.25
C LYS A 3 -7.94 15.65 10.95
N SER A 4 -6.83 16.40 10.99
CA SER A 4 -6.02 16.83 9.83
C SER A 4 -5.31 15.63 9.18
N GLY A 5 -6.06 14.59 8.82
CA GLY A 5 -5.58 13.44 8.07
C GLY A 5 -6.10 13.54 6.64
N VAL A 6 -5.22 13.35 5.67
CA VAL A 6 -5.61 13.19 4.26
C VAL A 6 -6.64 12.07 4.16
N ASN A 7 -7.86 12.38 3.70
CA ASN A 7 -8.90 11.37 3.49
C ASN A 7 -8.71 10.74 2.11
N TYR A 8 -7.89 9.70 2.06
CA TYR A 8 -7.57 8.99 0.82
C TYR A 8 -8.82 8.41 0.13
N ARG A 9 -9.85 8.00 0.88
CA ARG A 9 -11.09 7.47 0.28
C ARG A 9 -11.74 8.55 -0.59
N LEU A 10 -11.97 9.74 -0.03
CA LEU A 10 -12.59 10.85 -0.77
C LEU A 10 -11.76 11.25 -2.00
N ILE A 11 -10.43 11.30 -1.86
CA ILE A 11 -9.56 11.66 -3.00
C ILE A 11 -9.71 10.65 -4.14
N PHE A 12 -9.68 9.35 -3.84
CA PHE A 12 -9.82 8.33 -4.88
C PHE A 12 -11.24 8.27 -5.45
N GLU A 13 -12.28 8.48 -4.64
CA GLU A 13 -13.66 8.60 -5.13
C GLU A 13 -13.80 9.77 -6.11
N ASP A 14 -13.31 10.96 -5.75
CA ASP A 14 -13.31 12.13 -6.63
C ASP A 14 -12.59 11.88 -7.96
N ILE A 15 -11.43 11.23 -7.90
CA ILE A 15 -10.65 10.89 -9.10
C ILE A 15 -11.41 9.89 -9.98
N LEU A 16 -12.02 8.87 -9.37
CA LEU A 16 -12.81 7.88 -10.10
C LEU A 16 -14.04 8.53 -10.75
N GLU A 17 -14.75 9.42 -10.06
CA GLU A 17 -15.92 10.07 -10.62
C GLU A 17 -15.59 11.06 -11.74
N LYS A 18 -14.50 11.83 -11.60
CA LYS A 18 -14.16 12.89 -12.55
C LYS A 18 -13.35 12.41 -13.75
N LYS A 19 -12.49 11.39 -13.58
CA LYS A 19 -11.51 11.01 -14.61
C LYS A 19 -11.59 9.56 -15.06
N TYR A 20 -11.99 8.64 -14.18
CA TYR A 20 -11.95 7.19 -14.47
C TYR A 20 -13.19 6.44 -13.97
N PRO A 21 -14.41 6.84 -14.37
CA PRO A 21 -15.64 6.23 -13.86
C PRO A 21 -15.72 4.73 -14.19
N GLU A 22 -15.11 4.31 -15.30
CA GLU A 22 -15.03 2.91 -15.74
C GLU A 22 -14.23 2.00 -14.79
N LYS A 23 -13.38 2.58 -13.92
CA LYS A 23 -12.55 1.83 -12.96
C LYS A 23 -13.17 1.76 -11.57
N LYS A 24 -14.32 2.40 -11.35
CA LYS A 24 -14.99 2.50 -10.04
C LYS A 24 -15.29 1.11 -9.47
N GLU A 25 -15.88 0.24 -10.29
CA GLU A 25 -16.24 -1.13 -9.92
C GLU A 25 -15.02 -1.96 -9.44
N LYS A 26 -13.87 -1.79 -10.10
CA LYS A 26 -12.63 -2.51 -9.76
C LYS A 26 -11.99 -2.04 -8.46
N CYS A 27 -12.29 -0.82 -8.02
CA CYS A 27 -11.73 -0.18 -6.83
C CYS A 27 -12.67 -0.24 -5.63
N GLN A 28 -13.97 -0.48 -5.87
CA GLN A 28 -15.04 -0.44 -4.86
C GLN A 28 -14.78 -1.36 -3.67
N ARG A 29 -14.23 -2.56 -3.94
CA ARG A 29 -13.89 -3.54 -2.90
C ARG A 29 -12.86 -3.03 -1.89
N ILE A 30 -11.94 -2.17 -2.34
CA ILE A 30 -10.91 -1.56 -1.49
C ILE A 30 -11.48 -0.31 -0.80
N LEU A 31 -12.21 0.52 -1.54
CA LEU A 31 -12.83 1.75 -1.01
C LEU A 31 -13.85 1.45 0.09
N ALA A 32 -14.53 0.30 0.05
CA ALA A 32 -15.49 -0.12 1.06
C ALA A 32 -14.88 -0.45 2.44
N LYS A 33 -13.55 -0.61 2.57
CA LYS A 33 -12.89 -0.88 3.85
C LYS A 33 -13.01 0.32 4.81
N ASP A 34 -13.28 0.07 6.09
CA ASP A 34 -13.43 1.12 7.11
C ASP A 34 -12.22 2.05 7.23
N SER A 35 -11.01 1.51 7.03
CA SER A 35 -9.78 2.28 6.94
C SER A 35 -8.93 1.76 5.79
N LEU A 36 -8.43 2.68 4.96
CA LEU A 36 -7.47 2.35 3.91
C LEU A 36 -6.06 2.23 4.50
N SER A 37 -5.47 1.05 4.39
CA SER A 37 -4.06 0.87 4.68
C SER A 37 -3.17 1.52 3.62
N VAL A 38 -1.89 1.66 3.90
CA VAL A 38 -0.90 2.08 2.88
C VAL A 38 -0.89 1.10 1.70
N LEU A 39 -1.13 -0.19 1.95
CA LEU A 39 -1.21 -1.19 0.89
C LEU A 39 -2.44 -0.97 0.00
N ASP A 40 -3.58 -0.63 0.61
CA ASP A 40 -4.81 -0.29 -0.12
C ASP A 40 -4.62 0.95 -1.01
N ILE A 41 -3.93 1.97 -0.49
CA ILE A 41 -3.61 3.19 -1.26
C ILE A 41 -2.72 2.87 -2.46
N ILE A 42 -1.69 2.03 -2.27
CA ILE A 42 -0.80 1.59 -3.35
C ILE A 42 -1.57 0.79 -4.40
N GLU A 43 -2.46 -0.11 -3.97
CA GLU A 43 -3.27 -0.92 -4.87
C GLU A 43 -4.27 -0.06 -5.65
N LEU A 44 -4.94 0.90 -5.01
CA LEU A 44 -5.83 1.86 -5.65
C LEU A 44 -5.11 2.69 -6.70
N ASN A 45 -3.96 3.27 -6.37
CA ASN A 45 -3.13 3.99 -7.33
C ASN A 45 -2.81 3.14 -8.56
N LYS A 46 -2.38 1.89 -8.37
CA LYS A 46 -2.04 0.99 -9.48
C LYS A 46 -3.28 0.60 -10.32
N LYS A 47 -4.44 0.41 -9.69
CA LYS A 47 -5.69 0.09 -10.41
C LYS A 47 -6.21 1.28 -11.22
N ILE A 48 -6.10 2.50 -10.68
CA ILE A 48 -6.63 3.72 -11.29
C ILE A 48 -5.70 4.21 -12.41
N PHE A 49 -4.40 4.33 -12.13
CA PHE A 49 -3.44 4.93 -13.06
C PHE A 49 -2.70 3.90 -13.93
N GLY A 50 -2.81 2.61 -13.61
CA GLY A 50 -2.10 1.55 -14.30
C GLY A 50 -0.68 1.34 -13.76
N PRO A 51 0.14 0.51 -14.43
CA PRO A 51 1.54 0.38 -14.08
C PRO A 51 2.27 1.71 -14.31
N MET A 52 2.82 2.29 -13.24
CA MET A 52 3.78 3.38 -13.37
C MET A 52 4.96 2.92 -14.21
N ASP A 53 5.52 3.84 -14.99
CA ASP A 53 6.79 3.59 -15.66
C ASP A 53 7.87 3.23 -14.61
N LYS A 54 8.91 2.53 -15.07
CA LYS A 54 9.93 1.96 -14.17
C LYS A 54 10.71 3.03 -13.40
N GLU A 55 10.76 4.27 -13.88
CA GLU A 55 11.48 5.35 -13.22
C GLU A 55 10.63 5.94 -12.09
N THR A 56 9.36 6.27 -12.37
CA THR A 56 8.41 6.75 -11.36
C THR A 56 8.20 5.71 -10.25
N ASP A 57 8.10 4.43 -10.60
CA ASP A 57 7.94 3.34 -9.61
C ASP A 57 9.20 3.12 -8.75
N ARG A 58 10.40 3.43 -9.25
CA ARG A 58 11.65 3.41 -8.47
C ARG A 58 11.76 4.65 -7.56
N PHE A 59 11.41 5.81 -8.08
CA PHE A 59 11.42 7.07 -7.34
C PHE A 59 10.43 7.02 -6.17
N ASP A 60 9.20 6.58 -6.41
CA ASP A 60 8.19 6.46 -5.36
C ASP A 60 8.59 5.42 -4.30
N GLN A 61 9.23 4.31 -4.70
CA GLN A 61 9.74 3.30 -3.77
C GLN A 61 10.73 3.87 -2.75
N SER A 62 11.68 4.72 -3.17
CA SER A 62 12.66 5.30 -2.25
C SER A 62 12.05 6.28 -1.25
N HIS A 63 10.89 6.86 -1.57
CA HIS A 63 10.20 7.83 -0.72
C HIS A 63 9.10 7.22 0.16
N ARG A 64 8.85 5.90 0.09
CA ARG A 64 7.85 5.24 0.92
C ARG A 64 8.27 5.26 2.39
N SER A 65 7.65 6.16 3.14
CA SER A 65 7.71 6.19 4.60
C SER A 65 6.70 5.18 5.18
N TYR A 66 7.17 3.95 5.44
CA TYR A 66 6.36 2.96 6.13
C TYR A 66 6.20 3.32 7.60
N ASN A 67 4.99 3.67 8.03
CA ASN A 67 4.66 3.85 9.44
C ASN A 67 4.57 2.48 10.15
N GLN A 68 4.58 2.49 11.49
CA GLN A 68 4.55 1.25 12.29
C GLN A 68 3.37 0.33 11.92
N SER A 69 2.18 0.89 11.72
CA SER A 69 1.00 0.10 11.33
C SER A 69 1.21 -0.64 10.01
N SER A 70 1.76 0.05 9.00
CA SER A 70 2.07 -0.55 7.70
C SER A 70 3.12 -1.64 7.80
N ILE A 71 4.13 -1.44 8.67
CA ILE A 71 5.16 -2.46 8.90
C ILE A 71 4.54 -3.72 9.50
N LEU A 72 3.71 -3.58 10.54
CA LEU A 72 3.04 -4.71 11.18
C LEU A 72 2.14 -5.47 10.20
N GLN A 73 1.35 -4.76 9.39
CA GLN A 73 0.52 -5.38 8.34
C GLN A 73 1.34 -6.19 7.33
N ILE A 74 2.51 -5.70 6.94
CA ILE A 74 3.42 -6.42 6.03
C ILE A 74 3.97 -7.71 6.69
N LEU A 75 4.31 -7.64 7.98
CA LEU A 75 4.78 -8.80 8.73
C LEU A 75 3.67 -9.83 9.01
N ASP A 76 2.44 -9.37 9.23
CA ASP A 76 1.28 -10.24 9.37
C ASP A 76 0.93 -10.93 8.05
N PHE A 77 0.99 -10.20 6.93
CA PHE A 77 0.87 -10.77 5.59
C PHE A 77 1.91 -11.85 5.34
N GLN A 78 3.16 -11.63 5.78
CA GLN A 78 4.21 -12.65 5.69
C GLN A 78 3.80 -13.95 6.41
N LYS A 79 3.30 -13.83 7.64
CA LYS A 79 2.89 -14.98 8.47
C LYS A 79 1.68 -15.69 7.87
N LEU A 80 0.64 -14.94 7.52
CA LEU A 80 -0.60 -15.46 6.97
C LEU A 80 -0.37 -16.31 5.70
N HIS A 81 0.60 -15.89 4.87
CA HIS A 81 0.92 -16.56 3.61
C HIS A 81 2.17 -17.45 3.67
N ASN A 82 2.76 -17.66 4.86
CA ASN A 82 3.98 -18.47 5.06
C ASN A 82 5.14 -18.10 4.11
N LEU A 83 5.36 -16.80 3.89
CA LEU A 83 6.37 -16.31 2.94
C LEU A 83 7.74 -16.12 3.59
N SER A 84 8.80 -16.34 2.82
CA SER A 84 10.16 -15.96 3.21
C SER A 84 10.38 -14.46 3.12
N ASN A 85 11.40 -13.95 3.84
CA ASN A 85 11.77 -12.52 3.78
C ASN A 85 12.03 -12.06 2.34
N SER A 86 12.64 -12.90 1.49
CA SER A 86 12.89 -12.57 0.09
C SER A 86 11.60 -12.49 -0.74
N GLN A 87 10.62 -13.35 -0.48
CA GLN A 87 9.33 -13.33 -1.19
C GLN A 87 8.50 -12.11 -0.81
N VAL A 88 8.40 -11.80 0.49
CA VAL A 88 7.73 -10.60 1.00
C VAL A 88 8.42 -9.35 0.48
N ALA A 89 9.76 -9.32 0.53
CA ALA A 89 10.55 -8.22 0.02
C ALA A 89 10.29 -7.99 -1.47
N ARG A 90 10.24 -9.05 -2.28
CA ARG A 90 9.89 -8.92 -3.70
C ARG A 90 8.45 -8.42 -3.91
N HIS A 91 7.50 -8.88 -3.10
CA HIS A 91 6.09 -8.49 -3.21
C HIS A 91 5.89 -7.00 -2.90
N PHE A 92 6.46 -6.52 -1.80
CA PHE A 92 6.34 -5.12 -1.36
C PHE A 92 7.46 -4.20 -1.89
N LYS A 93 8.35 -4.75 -2.73
CA LYS A 93 9.50 -4.06 -3.33
C LYS A 93 10.41 -3.43 -2.26
N LEU A 94 10.75 -4.23 -1.26
CA LEU A 94 11.65 -3.91 -0.15
C LEU A 94 12.97 -4.66 -0.32
N SER A 95 13.99 -4.30 0.46
CA SER A 95 15.13 -5.19 0.67
C SER A 95 14.78 -6.29 1.67
N ARG A 96 15.29 -7.51 1.45
CA ARG A 96 15.15 -8.61 2.44
C ARG A 96 15.70 -8.23 3.82
N HIS A 97 16.70 -7.35 3.86
CA HIS A 97 17.32 -6.85 5.08
C HIS A 97 16.39 -5.88 5.83
N THR A 98 15.59 -5.09 5.11
CA THR A 98 14.55 -4.23 5.69
C THR A 98 13.51 -5.08 6.41
N VAL A 99 13.01 -6.15 5.78
CA VAL A 99 12.05 -7.08 6.39
C VAL A 99 12.65 -7.74 7.64
N ALA A 100 13.91 -8.20 7.56
CA ALA A 100 14.61 -8.76 8.73
C ALA A 100 14.76 -7.74 9.88
N LYS A 101 15.10 -6.48 9.57
CA LYS A 101 15.23 -5.40 10.54
C LYS A 101 13.89 -5.09 11.21
N TRP A 102 12.79 -5.11 10.46
CA TRP A 102 11.44 -4.92 11.00
C TRP A 102 11.02 -6.06 11.91
N LYS A 103 11.23 -7.32 11.52
CA LYS A 103 10.97 -8.48 12.39
C LYS A 103 11.70 -8.38 13.72
N LYS A 104 13.00 -8.03 13.70
CA LYS A 104 13.79 -7.81 14.92
C LYS A 104 13.25 -6.66 15.77
N ARG A 105 12.87 -5.55 15.13
CA ARG A 105 12.35 -4.36 15.83
C ARG A 105 11.00 -4.61 16.51
N TYR A 106 10.12 -5.39 15.88
CA TYR A 106 8.76 -5.61 16.35
C TYR A 106 8.54 -6.99 17.00
N GLN A 107 9.59 -7.80 17.15
CA GLN A 107 9.57 -9.14 17.76
C GLN A 107 8.57 -10.11 17.10
N VAL A 108 8.48 -10.07 15.76
CA VAL A 108 7.51 -10.82 14.95
C VAL A 108 8.16 -11.98 14.20
#